data_AF-A0A8T2MZ40-F1
#
_entry.id   AF-A0A8T2MZ40-F1
#
_cell.length_a   1.000
_cell.length_b   1.000
_cell.length_c   1.000
_cell.angle_alpha   90.00
_cell.angle_beta   90.00
_cell.angle_gamma   90.00
#
_symmetry.space_group_name_H-M   'P 1'
#
loop_
_entity.id
_entity.type
_entity.pdbx_description
1 polymer ?
#
loop_
_entity_poly.entity_id
_entity_poly.type
_entity_poly.pdbx_seq_one_letter_code
_entity_poly.pdbx_strand_id
1 'polypeptide(L)'
;MTSLNGSVTLWKATRTTLRTPSAVATAEAVIEKALRNFESSSEWADLIPSLGKLTKALQSDLRYSLLPKRLIICKRLAQCLHPALPSGVHLKALETYEVIFKIIGTKWLAKDLFIYSSGLFPLLAHAAMSVRPVLLKLYERYFLPLQRALLPSLQAFVMGLLPGLEEGLEVYDRTDALMVKLSLLVGQQLLYGALWSCMLINPLVRLPASSFIVSHFDRMGSGPEQRYMLGTNHPLVMKALYLSLQDSNVLVQRNMLEILLFFFPLSTCLDPADGSIPMTRDDVVTIMSAASLTLLRRDLSLNRRIYAWLLGTDFKGGMVAADPSISTSLERVQVAGELMLEVVRSLHRQCRMQGQSSSITGEQYLWDYISQHFETCLSTKACAVLPDSGGDSGVPSIPEHTNMSAMPTPAPSSISELSTLIGFLLDVFPL
;
A
#
# COMPACT_ATOMS: atom_id res chain seq x y z
N MET A 1 -32.92 42.91 -17.53
CA MET A 1 -34.15 42.56 -16.81
C MET A 1 -33.81 41.42 -15.86
N THR A 2 -33.37 41.73 -14.63
CA THR A 2 -34.16 41.56 -13.39
C THR A 2 -34.60 40.09 -13.22
N SER A 3 -34.17 39.30 -12.24
CA SER A 3 -33.99 39.57 -10.81
C SER A 3 -33.37 38.32 -10.18
N LEU A 4 -32.39 38.49 -9.26
CA LEU A 4 -32.27 37.72 -8.02
C LEU A 4 -31.13 38.35 -7.19
N ASN A 5 -31.43 39.54 -6.68
CA ASN A 5 -30.71 40.15 -5.57
C ASN A 5 -31.13 39.44 -4.29
N GLY A 6 -30.20 38.73 -3.65
CA GLY A 6 -30.40 38.20 -2.30
C GLY A 6 -29.15 37.46 -1.82
N SER A 7 -28.47 38.02 -0.82
CA SER A 7 -27.38 37.42 -0.03
C SER A 7 -25.93 37.52 -0.54
N VAL A 8 -25.55 38.65 -1.16
CA VAL A 8 -24.12 39.03 -1.31
C VAL A 8 -23.79 40.22 -0.41
N THR A 9 -23.88 40.04 0.91
CA THR A 9 -23.40 41.02 1.90
C THR A 9 -22.89 40.33 3.17
N LEU A 10 -21.78 39.56 3.08
CA LEU A 10 -20.92 39.32 4.25
C LEU A 10 -19.49 38.88 3.90
N TRP A 11 -18.91 39.37 2.81
CA TRP A 11 -17.48 39.16 2.53
C TRP A 11 -16.88 40.44 1.94
N LYS A 12 -16.67 41.45 2.79
CA LYS A 12 -15.77 42.56 2.47
C LYS A 12 -14.82 42.82 3.63
N ALA A 13 -13.53 42.67 3.31
CA ALA A 13 -12.36 43.27 3.94
C ALA A 13 -11.93 42.73 5.32
N THR A 14 -11.18 41.61 5.32
CA THR A 14 -10.16 41.38 6.36
C THR A 14 -8.96 42.27 6.06
N ARG A 15 -9.11 43.56 6.36
CA ARG A 15 -8.02 44.53 6.35
C ARG A 15 -7.05 44.11 7.46
N THR A 16 -5.79 43.87 7.12
CA THR A 16 -4.69 43.66 8.08
C THR A 16 -4.45 44.98 8.83
N THR A 17 -5.32 45.32 9.77
CA THR A 17 -5.06 46.42 10.71
C THR A 17 -3.94 45.99 11.64
N LEU A 18 -2.76 46.61 11.46
CA LEU A 18 -1.67 46.59 12.44
C LEU A 18 -2.27 46.91 13.82
N ARG A 19 -2.22 45.93 14.72
CA ARG A 19 -2.87 45.97 16.04
C ARG A 19 -1.99 46.72 17.03
N THR A 20 -2.59 47.41 17.99
CA THR A 20 -1.87 48.03 19.10
C THR A 20 -1.25 46.94 19.99
N PRO A 21 0.02 47.07 20.42
CA PRO A 21 0.71 46.07 21.24
C PRO A 21 -0.03 45.67 22.53
N SER A 22 -0.78 46.61 23.12
CA SER A 22 -1.52 46.43 24.38
C SER A 22 -2.61 45.35 24.31
N ALA A 23 -3.40 45.30 23.23
CA ALA A 23 -4.50 44.33 23.13
C ALA A 23 -4.02 42.89 22.93
N VAL A 24 -2.89 42.70 22.26
CA VAL A 24 -2.24 41.38 22.09
C VAL A 24 -1.66 40.90 23.42
N ALA A 25 -1.04 41.81 24.19
CA ALA A 25 -0.49 41.50 25.50
C ALA A 25 -1.58 41.07 26.52
N THR A 26 -2.78 41.66 26.47
CA THR A 26 -3.89 41.26 27.36
C THR A 26 -4.40 39.86 27.04
N ALA A 27 -4.57 39.51 25.75
CA ALA A 27 -4.99 38.16 25.34
C ALA A 27 -3.95 37.10 25.70
N GLU A 28 -2.67 37.42 25.53
CA GLU A 28 -1.56 36.53 25.91
C GLU A 28 -1.55 36.26 27.42
N ALA A 29 -1.77 37.26 28.27
CA ALA A 29 -1.82 37.10 29.71
C ALA A 29 -2.98 36.19 30.18
N VAL A 30 -4.15 36.29 29.53
CA VAL A 30 -5.31 35.43 29.85
C VAL A 30 -5.03 33.98 29.46
N ILE A 31 -4.43 33.76 28.28
CA ILE A 31 -4.02 32.42 27.83
C ILE A 31 -2.94 31.85 28.76
N GLU A 32 -1.94 32.63 29.15
CA GLU A 32 -0.88 32.18 30.05
C GLU A 32 -1.45 31.77 31.42
N LYS A 33 -2.37 32.56 31.98
CA LYS A 33 -3.06 32.21 33.21
C LYS A 33 -3.86 30.91 33.08
N ALA A 34 -4.50 30.68 31.93
CA ALA A 34 -5.19 29.42 31.68
C ALA A 34 -4.20 28.24 31.59
N LEU A 35 -3.05 28.43 30.92
CA LEU A 35 -2.02 27.41 30.75
C LEU A 35 -1.37 26.98 32.07
N ARG A 36 -1.22 27.87 33.07
CA ARG A 36 -0.71 27.51 34.40
C ARG A 36 -1.54 26.43 35.11
N ASN A 37 -2.84 26.30 34.81
CA ASN A 37 -3.65 25.23 35.40
C ASN A 37 -3.18 23.82 34.96
N PHE A 38 -2.56 23.69 33.78
CA PHE A 38 -1.98 22.41 33.33
C PHE A 38 -0.70 22.06 34.08
N GLU A 39 -0.02 23.02 34.69
CA GLU A 39 1.18 22.78 35.50
C GLU A 39 0.83 22.30 36.90
N SER A 40 -0.31 22.74 37.43
CA SER A 40 -0.85 22.29 38.71
C SER A 40 -1.73 21.05 38.63
N SER A 41 -1.96 20.50 37.42
CA SER A 41 -2.78 19.30 37.23
C SER A 41 -1.97 18.07 37.64
N SER A 42 -2.40 17.38 38.70
CA SER A 42 -1.76 16.14 39.18
C SER A 42 -2.49 14.89 38.70
N GLU A 43 -3.80 15.01 38.45
CA GLU A 43 -4.63 13.89 38.01
C GLU A 43 -5.19 14.13 36.62
N TRP A 44 -5.55 13.04 35.92
CA TRP A 44 -6.21 13.14 34.62
C TRP A 44 -7.54 13.88 34.70
N ALA A 45 -8.22 13.82 35.86
CA ALA A 45 -9.49 14.50 36.11
C ALA A 45 -9.36 16.04 36.04
N ASP A 46 -8.19 16.58 36.38
CA ASP A 46 -7.90 18.03 36.35
C ASP A 46 -7.77 18.58 34.93
N LEU A 47 -7.55 17.70 33.94
CA LEU A 47 -7.34 18.10 32.55
C LEU A 47 -8.63 18.63 31.91
N ILE A 48 -9.80 18.06 32.22
CA ILE A 48 -11.08 18.53 31.65
C ILE A 48 -11.38 19.98 32.08
N PRO A 49 -11.34 20.34 33.38
CA PRO A 49 -11.47 21.73 33.82
C PRO A 49 -10.40 22.65 33.23
N SER A 50 -9.14 22.20 33.12
CA SER A 50 -8.04 22.98 32.55
C SER A 50 -8.26 23.29 31.05
N LEU A 51 -8.69 22.29 30.27
CA LEU A 51 -9.12 22.47 28.88
C LEU A 51 -10.32 23.40 28.76
N GLY A 52 -11.29 23.30 29.68
CA GLY A 52 -12.45 24.20 29.73
C GLY A 52 -12.06 25.66 29.96
N LYS A 53 -11.15 25.92 30.91
CA LYS A 53 -10.60 27.27 31.16
C LYS A 53 -9.82 27.80 29.95
N LEU A 54 -9.00 26.95 29.33
CA LEU A 54 -8.27 27.31 28.11
C LEU A 54 -9.22 27.64 26.95
N THR A 55 -10.27 26.84 26.74
CA THR A 55 -11.28 27.08 25.70
C THR A 55 -11.95 28.44 25.87
N LYS A 56 -12.36 28.78 27.11
CA LYS A 56 -12.94 30.09 27.43
C LYS A 56 -11.94 31.24 27.21
N ALA A 57 -10.68 31.05 27.61
CA ALA A 57 -9.61 32.03 27.37
C ALA A 57 -9.43 32.29 25.86
N LEU A 58 -9.39 31.25 25.05
CA LEU A 58 -9.27 31.34 23.59
C LEU A 58 -10.43 32.11 22.95
N GLN A 59 -11.66 31.89 23.43
CA GLN A 59 -12.87 32.53 22.91
C GLN A 59 -13.07 33.97 23.41
N SER A 60 -12.39 34.36 24.49
CA SER A 60 -12.56 35.69 25.09
C SER A 60 -12.08 36.85 24.20
N ASP A 61 -11.12 36.59 23.31
CA ASP A 61 -10.67 37.55 22.29
C ASP A 61 -10.45 36.87 20.93
N LEU A 62 -11.45 36.86 20.05
CA LEU A 62 -11.35 36.22 18.72
C LEU A 62 -10.55 37.03 17.68
N ARG A 63 -9.92 38.14 18.07
CA ARG A 63 -9.35 39.13 17.14
C ARG A 63 -7.89 38.88 16.77
N TYR A 64 -7.29 37.75 17.18
CA TYR A 64 -5.95 37.35 16.77
C TYR A 64 -6.02 36.29 15.65
N SER A 65 -5.32 36.54 14.54
CA SER A 65 -5.16 35.56 13.46
C SER A 65 -4.03 34.56 13.73
N LEU A 66 -3.06 34.95 14.55
CA LEU A 66 -1.96 34.11 15.02
C LEU A 66 -2.13 33.84 16.52
N LEU A 67 -2.24 32.57 16.89
CA LEU A 67 -2.47 32.14 18.26
C LEU A 67 -1.24 32.39 19.16
N PRO A 68 -1.36 33.17 20.26
CA PRO A 68 -0.29 33.32 21.25
C PRO A 68 0.05 31.98 21.92
N LYS A 69 1.32 31.77 22.27
CA LYS A 69 1.82 30.53 22.92
C LYS A 69 1.41 29.22 22.21
N ARG A 70 1.16 29.25 20.89
CA ARG A 70 0.65 28.09 20.11
C ARG A 70 1.42 26.79 20.33
N LEU A 71 2.74 26.84 20.48
CA LEU A 71 3.57 25.65 20.74
C LEU A 71 3.21 24.98 22.08
N ILE A 72 3.05 25.77 23.14
CA ILE A 72 2.71 25.26 24.48
C ILE A 72 1.28 24.72 24.46
N ILE A 73 0.34 25.44 23.84
CA ILE A 73 -1.05 25.00 23.68
C ILE A 73 -1.09 23.66 22.95
N CYS A 74 -0.44 23.54 21.80
CA CYS A 74 -0.42 22.29 21.02
C CYS A 74 0.21 21.14 21.80
N LYS A 75 1.29 21.39 22.54
CA LYS A 75 1.92 20.38 23.40
C LYS A 75 0.96 19.88 24.47
N ARG A 76 0.25 20.78 25.16
CA ARG A 76 -0.75 20.39 26.18
C ARG A 76 -1.92 19.64 25.58
N LEU A 77 -2.40 20.06 24.41
CA LEU A 77 -3.48 19.35 23.70
C LEU A 77 -3.06 17.96 23.26
N ALA A 78 -1.86 17.79 22.70
CA ALA A 78 -1.33 16.48 22.32
C ALA A 78 -1.19 15.55 23.54
N GLN A 79 -0.73 16.07 24.68
CA GLN A 79 -0.71 15.32 25.95
C GLN A 79 -2.12 14.86 26.37
N CYS A 80 -3.13 15.71 26.19
CA CYS A 80 -4.52 15.37 26.48
C CYS A 80 -5.10 14.30 25.53
N LEU A 81 -4.41 13.96 24.44
CA LEU A 81 -4.78 12.89 23.49
C LEU A 81 -4.00 11.60 23.72
N HIS A 82 -3.24 11.48 24.82
CA HIS A 82 -2.48 10.28 25.13
C HIS A 82 -3.41 9.05 25.30
N PRO A 83 -3.04 7.86 24.79
CA PRO A 83 -3.87 6.65 24.86
C PRO A 83 -4.29 6.22 26.27
N ALA A 84 -3.47 6.51 27.28
CA ALA A 84 -3.76 6.18 28.68
C ALA A 84 -4.83 7.08 29.33
N LEU A 85 -5.29 8.13 28.66
CA LEU A 85 -6.30 9.05 29.18
C LEU A 85 -7.71 8.62 28.75
N PRO A 86 -8.74 8.91 29.57
CA PRO A 86 -10.10 8.51 29.26
C PRO A 86 -10.71 9.35 28.13
N SER A 87 -11.71 8.76 27.45
CA SER A 87 -12.40 9.37 26.30
C SER A 87 -12.96 10.76 26.56
N GLY A 88 -13.40 11.07 27.78
CA GLY A 88 -13.86 12.40 28.17
C GLY A 88 -12.79 13.49 28.02
N VAL A 89 -11.52 13.17 28.33
CA VAL A 89 -10.39 14.10 28.13
C VAL A 89 -10.13 14.28 26.64
N HIS A 90 -10.15 13.18 25.86
CA HIS A 90 -9.98 13.24 24.41
C HIS A 90 -11.05 14.11 23.74
N LEU A 91 -12.32 13.90 24.06
CA LEU A 91 -13.44 14.68 23.52
C LEU A 91 -13.29 16.17 23.82
N LYS A 92 -12.91 16.52 25.06
CA LYS A 92 -12.71 17.93 25.45
C LYS A 92 -11.50 18.54 24.73
N ALA A 93 -10.44 17.78 24.51
CA ALA A 93 -9.29 18.23 23.73
C ALA A 93 -9.68 18.48 22.26
N LEU A 94 -10.44 17.57 21.63
CA LEU A 94 -10.94 17.75 20.26
C LEU A 94 -11.85 18.97 20.11
N GLU A 95 -12.71 19.26 21.08
CA GLU A 95 -13.49 20.50 21.13
C GLU A 95 -12.58 21.74 21.16
N THR A 96 -11.50 21.68 21.95
CA THR A 96 -10.53 22.77 22.04
C THR A 96 -9.77 22.97 20.72
N TYR A 97 -9.37 21.87 20.04
CA TYR A 97 -8.81 21.93 18.70
C TYR A 97 -9.79 22.57 17.71
N GLU A 98 -11.07 22.21 17.74
CA GLU A 98 -12.08 22.81 16.86
C GLU A 98 -12.17 24.33 17.06
N VAL A 99 -12.15 24.80 18.31
CA VAL A 99 -12.14 26.24 18.62
C VAL A 99 -10.90 26.91 18.04
N ILE A 100 -9.72 26.31 18.20
CA ILE A 100 -8.48 26.85 17.64
C ILE A 100 -8.55 26.94 16.11
N PHE A 101 -9.01 25.88 15.44
CA PHE A 101 -9.10 25.87 13.98
C PHE A 101 -10.09 26.90 13.43
N LYS A 102 -11.18 27.18 14.14
CA LYS A 102 -12.10 28.27 13.81
C LYS A 102 -11.46 29.65 13.93
N ILE A 103 -10.57 29.85 14.90
CA ILE A 103 -9.88 31.13 15.13
C ILE A 103 -8.78 31.37 14.09
N ILE A 104 -7.89 30.39 13.89
CA ILE A 104 -6.71 30.56 13.02
C ILE A 104 -7.04 30.42 11.53
N GLY A 105 -8.10 29.67 11.19
CA GLY A 105 -8.49 29.38 9.82
C GLY A 105 -7.48 28.51 9.05
N THR A 106 -7.84 28.18 7.80
CA THR A 106 -7.09 27.23 6.96
C THR A 106 -5.66 27.69 6.66
N LYS A 107 -5.45 29.00 6.43
CA LYS A 107 -4.13 29.56 6.08
C LYS A 107 -3.09 29.33 7.17
N TRP A 108 -3.43 29.58 8.43
CA TRP A 108 -2.50 29.41 9.55
C TRP A 108 -2.40 27.95 9.98
N LEU A 109 -3.50 27.19 9.88
CA LEU A 109 -3.45 25.74 10.08
C LEU A 109 -2.46 25.07 9.11
N ALA A 110 -2.46 25.44 7.83
CA ALA A 110 -1.47 24.93 6.86
C ALA A 110 -0.03 25.27 7.26
N LYS A 111 0.22 26.51 7.71
CA LYS A 111 1.57 26.97 8.06
C LYS A 111 2.14 26.25 9.29
N ASP A 112 1.29 26.02 10.29
CA ASP A 112 1.65 25.39 11.56
C ASP A 112 1.12 23.93 11.63
N LEU A 113 0.98 23.27 10.48
CA LEU A 113 0.31 21.96 10.37
C LEU A 113 0.92 20.91 11.29
N PHE A 114 2.25 20.83 11.34
CA PHE A 114 2.98 19.84 12.14
C PHE A 114 2.67 19.94 13.64
N ILE A 115 2.57 21.16 14.19
CA ILE A 115 2.35 21.33 15.63
C ILE A 115 0.93 20.91 16.02
N TYR A 116 -0.07 21.22 15.20
CA TYR A 116 -1.46 20.84 15.45
C TYR A 116 -1.72 19.35 15.21
N SER A 117 -0.99 18.74 14.27
CA SER A 117 -1.19 17.33 13.87
C SER A 117 -0.58 16.33 14.84
N SER A 118 0.44 16.73 15.60
CA SER A 118 1.27 15.85 16.45
C SER A 118 0.48 14.94 17.39
N GLY A 119 -0.58 15.44 18.03
CA GLY A 119 -1.47 14.65 18.87
C GLY A 119 -2.68 14.06 18.13
N LEU A 120 -3.10 14.68 17.01
CA LEU A 120 -4.30 14.30 16.30
C LEU A 120 -4.10 13.04 15.47
N PHE A 121 -3.01 12.93 14.70
CA PHE A 121 -2.81 11.80 13.77
C PHE A 121 -2.69 10.44 14.46
N PRO A 122 -2.00 10.29 15.60
CA PRO A 122 -1.95 9.00 16.29
C PRO A 122 -3.24 8.59 16.99
N LEU A 123 -4.18 9.54 17.22
CA LEU A 123 -5.32 9.32 18.11
C LEU A 123 -6.27 8.21 17.61
N LEU A 124 -6.49 8.09 16.30
CA LEU A 124 -7.50 7.19 15.75
C LEU A 124 -7.28 5.72 16.16
N ALA A 125 -6.01 5.29 16.22
CA ALA A 125 -5.62 3.92 16.58
C ALA A 125 -6.02 3.52 18.01
N HIS A 126 -6.09 4.49 18.92
CA HIS A 126 -6.31 4.24 20.35
C HIS A 126 -7.58 4.90 20.91
N ALA A 127 -8.29 5.63 20.06
CA ALA A 127 -9.52 6.31 20.42
C ALA A 127 -10.66 5.31 20.71
N ALA A 128 -11.38 5.56 21.80
CA ALA A 128 -12.65 4.90 22.10
C ALA A 128 -13.67 5.10 20.97
N MET A 129 -14.63 4.19 20.83
CA MET A 129 -15.63 4.21 19.75
C MET A 129 -16.39 5.54 19.65
N SER A 130 -16.68 6.19 20.79
CA SER A 130 -17.33 7.51 20.82
C SER A 130 -16.45 8.68 20.34
N VAL A 131 -15.12 8.53 20.37
CA VAL A 131 -14.15 9.58 19.99
C VAL A 131 -13.87 9.57 18.49
N ARG A 132 -13.80 8.38 17.87
CA ARG A 132 -13.44 8.22 16.45
C ARG A 132 -14.31 9.06 15.49
N PRO A 133 -15.66 9.09 15.61
CA PRO A 133 -16.50 9.92 14.73
C PRO A 133 -16.26 11.42 14.89
N VAL A 134 -15.88 11.87 16.09
CA VAL A 134 -15.58 13.28 16.38
C VAL A 134 -14.24 13.67 15.75
N LEU A 135 -13.23 12.79 15.84
CA LEU A 135 -11.93 12.99 15.20
C LEU A 135 -12.05 13.05 13.67
N LEU A 136 -12.76 12.11 13.06
CA LEU A 136 -12.98 12.10 11.60
C LEU A 136 -13.71 13.37 11.13
N LYS A 137 -14.68 13.86 11.90
CA LYS A 137 -15.35 15.15 11.61
C LYS A 137 -14.37 16.32 11.61
N LEU A 138 -13.39 16.32 12.52
CA LEU A 138 -12.36 17.35 12.58
C LEU A 138 -11.47 17.31 11.32
N TYR A 139 -11.07 16.11 10.88
CA TYR A 139 -10.31 15.93 9.64
C TYR A 139 -11.08 16.40 8.40
N GLU A 140 -12.34 15.98 8.26
CA GLU A 140 -13.19 16.40 7.14
C GLU A 140 -13.38 17.91 7.08
N ARG A 141 -13.57 18.55 8.24
CA ARG A 141 -13.91 19.98 8.32
C ARG A 141 -12.69 20.90 8.21
N TYR A 142 -11.52 20.48 8.70
CA TYR A 142 -10.36 21.37 8.82
C TYR A 142 -9.12 20.89 8.06
N PHE A 143 -8.92 19.58 7.88
CA PHE A 143 -7.76 19.06 7.15
C PHE A 143 -8.04 18.93 5.66
N LEU A 144 -9.17 18.35 5.24
CA LEU A 144 -9.48 18.23 3.80
C LEU A 144 -9.47 19.58 3.05
N PRO A 145 -10.00 20.70 3.62
CA PRO A 145 -9.94 22.00 2.94
C PRO A 145 -8.53 22.56 2.75
N LEU A 146 -7.50 21.99 3.38
CA LEU A 146 -6.10 22.37 3.14
C LEU A 146 -5.60 21.85 1.78
N GLN A 147 -6.22 20.80 1.22
CA GLN A 147 -5.88 20.24 -0.09
C GLN A 147 -4.36 19.97 -0.22
N ARG A 148 -3.71 20.51 -1.27
CA ARG A 148 -2.26 20.39 -1.49
C ARG A 148 -1.39 21.02 -0.40
N ALA A 149 -1.93 21.84 0.49
CA ALA A 149 -1.17 22.30 1.65
C ALA A 149 -0.96 21.19 2.71
N LEU A 150 -1.63 20.04 2.60
CA LEU A 150 -1.37 18.84 3.41
C LEU A 150 -0.11 18.07 3.01
N LEU A 151 0.43 18.30 1.79
CA LEU A 151 1.53 17.48 1.26
C LEU A 151 2.72 17.31 2.21
N PRO A 152 3.17 18.34 2.97
CA PRO A 152 4.28 18.18 3.92
C PRO A 152 4.01 17.17 5.04
N SER A 153 2.74 16.88 5.35
CA SER A 153 2.35 15.91 6.37
C SER A 153 1.47 14.78 5.81
N LEU A 154 1.40 14.60 4.49
CA LEU A 154 0.47 13.67 3.86
C LEU A 154 0.68 12.23 4.34
N GLN A 155 1.94 11.77 4.38
CA GLN A 155 2.27 10.43 4.86
C GLN A 155 1.82 10.22 6.32
N ALA A 156 2.09 11.19 7.19
CA ALA A 156 1.68 11.11 8.59
C ALA A 156 0.15 11.14 8.74
N PHE A 157 -0.53 11.91 7.91
CA PHE A 157 -1.99 11.97 7.91
C PHE A 157 -2.62 10.67 7.43
N VAL A 158 -2.12 10.11 6.32
CA VAL A 158 -2.52 8.79 5.80
C VAL A 158 -2.28 7.73 6.85
N MET A 159 -1.09 7.69 7.47
CA MET A 159 -0.79 6.74 8.55
C MET A 159 -1.77 6.83 9.72
N GLY A 160 -2.20 8.04 10.08
CA GLY A 160 -3.19 8.27 11.13
C GLY A 160 -4.63 7.86 10.75
N LEU A 161 -4.94 7.78 9.46
CA LEU A 161 -6.26 7.35 8.96
C LEU A 161 -6.38 5.83 8.80
N LEU A 162 -5.28 5.14 8.49
CA LEU A 162 -5.27 3.69 8.26
C LEU A 162 -5.93 2.83 9.35
N PRO A 163 -5.80 3.14 10.66
CA PRO A 163 -6.52 2.39 11.71
C PRO A 163 -8.05 2.46 11.60
N GLY A 164 -8.60 3.46 10.91
CA GLY A 164 -10.03 3.56 10.65
C GLY A 164 -10.51 2.63 9.53
N LEU A 165 -9.59 1.99 8.79
CA LEU A 165 -9.86 1.03 7.71
C LEU A 165 -9.68 -0.43 8.16
N GLU A 166 -9.70 -0.70 9.46
CA GLU A 166 -9.78 -2.09 9.94
C GLU A 166 -11.20 -2.63 9.72
N GLU A 167 -11.29 -3.86 9.19
CA GLU A 167 -12.57 -4.51 8.91
C GLU A 167 -13.43 -4.64 10.18
N GLY A 168 -14.74 -4.40 10.05
CA GLY A 168 -15.70 -4.49 11.16
C GLY A 168 -15.83 -3.22 12.02
N LEU A 169 -15.07 -2.17 11.74
CA LEU A 169 -15.24 -0.88 12.42
C LEU A 169 -16.44 -0.10 11.88
N GLU A 170 -17.25 0.48 12.78
CA GLU A 170 -18.35 1.39 12.42
C GLU A 170 -17.90 2.62 11.61
N VAL A 171 -16.62 2.99 11.74
CA VAL A 171 -16.02 4.14 11.05
C VAL A 171 -15.37 3.78 9.72
N TYR A 172 -15.42 2.51 9.29
CA TYR A 172 -14.76 2.01 8.08
C TYR A 172 -15.19 2.80 6.83
N ASP A 173 -16.47 2.75 6.47
CA ASP A 173 -17.00 3.39 5.25
C ASP A 173 -16.73 4.90 5.22
N ARG A 174 -16.79 5.53 6.39
CA ARG A 174 -16.52 6.96 6.53
C ARG A 174 -15.04 7.27 6.33
N THR A 175 -14.14 6.45 6.86
CA THR A 175 -12.70 6.61 6.69
C THR A 175 -12.29 6.34 5.25
N ASP A 176 -12.90 5.34 4.63
CA ASP A 176 -12.71 4.98 3.23
C ASP A 176 -13.07 6.14 2.29
N ALA A 177 -14.30 6.67 2.43
CA ALA A 177 -14.75 7.84 1.69
C ALA A 177 -13.88 9.08 1.92
N LEU A 178 -13.35 9.27 3.14
CA LEU A 178 -12.41 10.34 3.46
C LEU A 178 -11.10 10.18 2.69
N MET A 179 -10.53 8.96 2.65
CA MET A 179 -9.32 8.63 1.89
C MET A 179 -9.52 8.83 0.39
N VAL A 180 -10.64 8.40 -0.19
CA VAL A 180 -10.99 8.66 -1.59
C VAL A 180 -11.06 10.15 -1.88
N LYS A 181 -11.76 10.91 -1.04
CA LYS A 181 -11.87 12.37 -1.19
C LYS A 181 -10.50 13.06 -1.04
N LEU A 182 -9.67 12.61 -0.10
CA LEU A 182 -8.31 13.10 0.06
C LEU A 182 -7.49 12.86 -1.22
N SER A 183 -7.61 11.68 -1.84
CA SER A 183 -6.94 11.32 -3.10
C SER A 183 -7.20 12.36 -4.21
N LEU A 184 -8.45 12.81 -4.34
CA LEU A 184 -8.86 13.76 -5.37
C LEU A 184 -8.34 15.18 -5.07
N LEU A 185 -8.19 15.55 -3.79
CA LEU A 185 -7.77 16.89 -3.38
C LEU A 185 -6.24 17.10 -3.41
N VAL A 186 -5.46 16.07 -3.06
CA VAL A 186 -3.98 16.17 -3.05
C VAL A 186 -3.39 15.70 -4.38
N GLY A 187 -4.05 14.77 -5.06
CA GLY A 187 -3.59 14.04 -6.24
C GLY A 187 -3.44 12.56 -5.92
N GLN A 188 -4.09 11.71 -6.73
CA GLN A 188 -4.16 10.26 -6.47
C GLN A 188 -2.77 9.64 -6.36
N GLN A 189 -1.86 9.97 -7.27
CA GLN A 189 -0.49 9.46 -7.26
C GLN A 189 0.28 9.81 -5.98
N LEU A 190 0.03 10.97 -5.38
CA LEU A 190 0.66 11.38 -4.12
C LEU A 190 0.06 10.62 -2.93
N LEU A 191 -1.26 10.39 -2.92
CA LEU A 191 -1.91 9.58 -1.89
C LEU A 191 -1.39 8.14 -1.90
N TYR A 192 -1.36 7.50 -3.06
CA TYR A 192 -0.88 6.12 -3.18
C TYR A 192 0.62 6.02 -2.87
N GLY A 193 1.43 6.98 -3.31
CA GLY A 193 2.83 7.07 -2.89
C GLY A 193 2.99 7.16 -1.36
N ALA A 194 2.13 7.90 -0.68
CA ALA A 194 2.09 7.95 0.79
C ALA A 194 1.66 6.60 1.40
N LEU A 195 0.66 5.90 0.83
CA LEU A 195 0.25 4.55 1.26
C LEU A 195 1.40 3.55 1.19
N TRP A 196 2.10 3.48 0.05
CA TRP A 196 3.28 2.64 -0.12
C TRP A 196 4.38 3.00 0.89
N SER A 197 4.57 4.30 1.16
CA SER A 197 5.55 4.76 2.15
C SER A 197 5.17 4.35 3.57
N CYS A 198 3.88 4.35 3.92
CA CYS A 198 3.39 3.84 5.20
C CYS A 198 3.63 2.34 5.36
N MET A 199 3.34 1.53 4.33
CA MET A 199 3.55 0.08 4.34
C MET A 199 5.03 -0.30 4.46
N LEU A 200 5.92 0.48 3.86
CA LEU A 200 7.37 0.29 3.98
C LEU A 200 7.85 0.43 5.43
N ILE A 201 7.38 1.46 6.15
CA ILE A 201 7.94 1.83 7.46
C ILE A 201 7.23 1.20 8.66
N ASN A 202 5.98 0.75 8.54
CA ASN A 202 5.21 0.24 9.67
C ASN A 202 4.39 -1.01 9.28
N PRO A 203 4.74 -2.20 9.81
CA PRO A 203 4.00 -3.43 9.54
C PRO A 203 2.53 -3.39 9.96
N LEU A 204 2.21 -2.71 11.06
CA LEU A 204 0.85 -2.70 11.63
C LEU A 204 -0.19 -2.08 10.67
N VAL A 205 0.25 -1.21 9.76
CA VAL A 205 -0.65 -0.53 8.82
C VAL A 205 -0.66 -1.17 7.44
N ARG A 206 0.12 -2.24 7.20
CA ARG A 206 0.16 -2.92 5.90
C ARG A 206 -1.17 -3.53 5.51
N LEU A 207 -1.88 -4.14 6.45
CA LEU A 207 -3.18 -4.73 6.18
C LEU A 207 -4.21 -3.67 5.72
N PRO A 208 -4.55 -2.64 6.52
CA PRO A 208 -5.52 -1.64 6.09
C PRO A 208 -5.09 -0.90 4.82
N ALA A 209 -3.80 -0.59 4.64
CA ALA A 209 -3.31 0.09 3.44
C ALA A 209 -3.42 -0.77 2.18
N SER A 210 -3.04 -2.04 2.26
CA SER A 210 -3.11 -2.96 1.12
C SER A 210 -4.56 -3.32 0.77
N SER A 211 -5.43 -3.49 1.79
CA SER A 211 -6.86 -3.71 1.57
C SER A 211 -7.49 -2.52 0.86
N PHE A 212 -7.14 -1.28 1.23
CA PHE A 212 -7.60 -0.08 0.55
C PHE A 212 -7.19 -0.06 -0.94
N ILE A 213 -5.94 -0.42 -1.26
CA ILE A 213 -5.50 -0.50 -2.67
C ILE A 213 -6.32 -1.55 -3.43
N VAL A 214 -6.48 -2.75 -2.85
CA VAL A 214 -7.19 -3.87 -3.48
C VAL A 214 -8.68 -3.60 -3.69
N SER A 215 -9.31 -2.85 -2.79
CA SER A 215 -10.73 -2.48 -2.93
C SER A 215 -10.96 -1.37 -3.96
N HIS A 216 -9.92 -0.64 -4.38
CA HIS A 216 -10.06 0.56 -5.20
C HIS A 216 -9.52 0.46 -6.64
N PHE A 217 -8.71 -0.56 -6.98
CA PHE A 217 -8.38 -0.75 -8.39
C PHE A 217 -9.58 -1.37 -9.13
N ASP A 218 -9.90 -0.81 -10.29
CA ASP A 218 -10.93 -1.34 -11.18
C ASP A 218 -10.40 -2.61 -11.85
N ARG A 219 -10.96 -3.75 -11.44
CA ARG A 219 -10.63 -5.08 -11.95
C ARG A 219 -10.99 -5.27 -13.43
N MET A 220 -11.88 -4.42 -13.96
CA MET A 220 -12.27 -4.45 -15.37
C MET A 220 -11.34 -3.61 -16.25
N GLY A 221 -10.62 -2.66 -15.66
CA GLY A 221 -9.61 -1.84 -16.34
C GLY A 221 -8.25 -2.50 -16.38
N SER A 222 -7.32 -1.91 -17.14
CA SER A 222 -5.95 -2.41 -17.23
C SER A 222 -5.06 -1.81 -16.12
N GLY A 223 -4.03 -2.56 -15.71
CA GLY A 223 -3.01 -2.09 -14.75
C GLY A 223 -2.28 -0.80 -15.20
N PRO A 224 -1.84 -0.68 -16.46
CA PRO A 224 -1.16 0.52 -16.97
C PRO A 224 -2.00 1.80 -16.89
N GLU A 225 -3.33 1.72 -17.11
CA GLU A 225 -4.24 2.86 -16.97
C GLU A 225 -4.33 3.35 -15.51
N GLN A 226 -4.15 2.44 -14.56
CA GLN A 226 -4.24 2.70 -13.13
C GLN A 226 -2.88 2.84 -12.44
N ARG A 227 -1.80 3.04 -13.21
CA ARG A 227 -0.42 3.20 -12.70
C ARG A 227 -0.26 4.31 -11.64
N TYR A 228 -1.19 5.28 -11.59
CA TYR A 228 -1.20 6.29 -10.54
C TYR A 228 -1.28 5.66 -9.14
N MET A 229 -1.85 4.46 -8.99
CA MET A 229 -1.93 3.71 -7.73
C MET A 229 -0.57 3.18 -7.25
N LEU A 230 0.45 3.24 -8.10
CA LEU A 230 1.82 2.88 -7.76
C LEU A 230 2.67 4.10 -7.37
N GLY A 231 2.07 5.29 -7.30
CA GLY A 231 2.80 6.49 -6.88
C GLY A 231 3.88 6.94 -7.88
N THR A 232 4.83 7.74 -7.42
CA THR A 232 5.94 8.28 -8.25
C THR A 232 7.30 7.64 -7.95
N ASN A 233 7.46 7.03 -6.77
CA ASN A 233 8.73 6.46 -6.32
C ASN A 233 8.69 4.93 -6.46
N HIS A 234 9.00 4.44 -7.66
CA HIS A 234 8.94 3.01 -7.96
C HIS A 234 9.87 2.15 -7.09
N PRO A 235 11.14 2.54 -6.81
CA PRO A 235 11.99 1.77 -5.90
C PRO A 235 11.41 1.61 -4.49
N LEU A 236 10.66 2.62 -4.01
CA LEU A 236 9.98 2.53 -2.73
C LEU A 236 8.83 1.51 -2.76
N VAL A 237 8.05 1.49 -3.85
CA VAL A 237 6.98 0.51 -4.06
C VAL A 237 7.54 -0.90 -4.06
N MET A 238 8.63 -1.14 -4.79
CA MET A 238 9.27 -2.45 -4.86
C MET A 238 9.73 -2.94 -3.48
N LYS A 239 10.34 -2.06 -2.68
CA LYS A 239 10.75 -2.39 -1.29
C LYS A 239 9.54 -2.67 -0.39
N ALA A 240 8.49 -1.87 -0.50
CA ALA A 240 7.27 -2.05 0.28
C ALA A 240 6.56 -3.38 -0.08
N LEU A 241 6.50 -3.70 -1.37
CA LEU A 241 5.96 -4.95 -1.92
C LEU A 241 6.75 -6.16 -1.39
N TYR A 242 8.08 -6.12 -1.49
CA TYR A 242 8.97 -7.16 -0.97
C TYR A 242 8.73 -7.44 0.53
N LEU A 243 8.75 -6.39 1.37
CA LEU A 243 8.56 -6.55 2.81
C LEU A 243 7.14 -7.01 3.17
N SER A 244 6.14 -6.63 2.37
CA SER A 244 4.74 -7.01 2.60
C SER A 244 4.44 -8.44 2.15
N LEU A 245 5.15 -8.98 1.15
CA LEU A 245 5.11 -10.40 0.80
C LEU A 245 5.71 -11.28 1.90
N GLN A 246 6.66 -10.75 2.66
CA GLN A 246 7.27 -11.43 3.82
C GLN A 246 6.54 -11.14 5.14
N ASP A 247 5.37 -10.49 5.10
CA ASP A 247 4.66 -10.10 6.31
C ASP A 247 4.18 -11.30 7.14
N SER A 248 4.15 -11.17 8.46
CA SER A 248 3.63 -12.23 9.33
C SER A 248 2.13 -12.46 9.15
N ASN A 249 1.38 -11.47 8.67
CA ASN A 249 -0.05 -11.56 8.42
C ASN A 249 -0.35 -12.08 7.01
N VAL A 250 -1.03 -13.24 6.93
CA VAL A 250 -1.45 -13.88 5.68
C VAL A 250 -2.33 -12.97 4.81
N LEU A 251 -3.16 -12.12 5.41
CA LEU A 251 -4.04 -11.22 4.65
C LEU A 251 -3.25 -10.13 3.92
N VAL A 252 -2.13 -9.66 4.50
CA VAL A 252 -1.22 -8.72 3.82
C VAL A 252 -0.60 -9.40 2.61
N GLN A 253 -0.10 -10.63 2.77
CA GLN A 253 0.47 -11.41 1.68
C GLN A 253 -0.56 -11.66 0.57
N ARG A 254 -1.80 -12.01 0.94
CA ARG A 254 -2.93 -12.17 0.01
C ARG A 254 -3.16 -10.92 -0.82
N ASN A 255 -3.24 -9.76 -0.17
CA ASN A 255 -3.45 -8.49 -0.87
C ASN A 255 -2.26 -8.13 -1.78
N MET A 256 -1.03 -8.41 -1.36
CA MET A 256 0.15 -8.20 -2.20
C MET A 256 0.14 -9.09 -3.45
N LEU A 257 -0.28 -10.35 -3.33
CA LEU A 257 -0.41 -11.25 -4.48
C LEU A 257 -1.50 -10.78 -5.45
N GLU A 258 -2.60 -10.19 -4.96
CA GLU A 258 -3.60 -9.55 -5.82
C GLU A 258 -3.05 -8.33 -6.55
N ILE A 259 -2.25 -7.49 -5.87
CA ILE A 259 -1.56 -6.35 -6.49
C ILE A 259 -0.54 -6.83 -7.52
N LEU A 260 0.22 -7.89 -7.25
CA LEU A 260 1.15 -8.50 -8.21
C LEU A 260 0.44 -9.01 -9.45
N LEU A 261 -0.65 -9.78 -9.25
CA LEU A 261 -1.46 -10.29 -10.35
C LEU A 261 -2.00 -9.17 -11.24
N PHE A 262 -2.41 -8.05 -10.64
CA PHE A 262 -3.03 -6.96 -11.36
C PHE A 262 -2.02 -5.99 -12.01
N PHE A 263 -1.04 -5.48 -11.25
CA PHE A 263 -0.11 -4.45 -11.73
C PHE A 263 1.19 -4.99 -12.31
N PHE A 264 1.56 -6.23 -11.97
CA PHE A 264 2.84 -6.83 -12.37
C PHE A 264 2.69 -8.22 -13.00
N PRO A 265 1.87 -8.41 -14.05
CA PRO A 265 1.81 -9.71 -14.74
C PRO A 265 3.20 -10.14 -15.24
N LEU A 266 3.61 -11.38 -14.98
CA LEU A 266 4.96 -11.84 -15.35
C LEU A 266 5.23 -11.84 -16.86
N SER A 267 4.18 -11.96 -17.67
CA SER A 267 4.28 -11.90 -19.14
C SER A 267 4.66 -10.52 -19.68
N THR A 268 4.42 -9.46 -18.91
CA THR A 268 4.60 -8.06 -19.33
C THR A 268 5.46 -7.24 -18.38
N CYS A 269 5.81 -7.74 -17.19
CA CYS A 269 6.51 -6.95 -16.17
C CYS A 269 7.93 -6.51 -16.56
N LEU A 270 8.57 -7.22 -17.50
CA LEU A 270 9.88 -6.87 -18.06
C LEU A 270 9.77 -6.05 -19.35
N ASP A 271 8.57 -5.89 -19.90
CA ASP A 271 8.33 -5.13 -21.12
C ASP A 271 8.25 -3.64 -20.79
N PRO A 272 9.16 -2.78 -21.30
CA PRO A 272 9.13 -1.34 -21.04
C PRO A 272 7.89 -0.64 -21.60
N ALA A 273 7.20 -1.23 -22.59
CA ALA A 273 6.01 -0.64 -23.21
C ALA A 273 4.71 -1.01 -22.46
N ASP A 274 4.60 -2.26 -21.99
CA ASP A 274 3.39 -2.81 -21.39
C ASP A 274 3.42 -2.86 -19.85
N GLY A 275 4.60 -2.71 -19.22
CA GLY A 275 4.77 -2.78 -17.77
C GLY A 275 4.24 -1.55 -17.02
N SER A 276 3.56 -1.76 -15.89
CA SER A 276 3.08 -0.66 -15.03
C SER A 276 4.22 0.19 -14.45
N ILE A 277 5.36 -0.44 -14.18
CA ILE A 277 6.60 0.15 -13.69
C ILE A 277 7.76 -0.53 -14.43
N PRO A 278 8.84 0.20 -14.80
CA PRO A 278 10.07 -0.42 -15.27
C PRO A 278 10.70 -1.29 -14.17
N MET A 279 10.68 -2.62 -14.36
CA MET A 279 11.33 -3.58 -13.47
C MET A 279 12.58 -4.17 -14.15
N THR A 280 13.63 -4.37 -13.37
CA THR A 280 14.78 -5.17 -13.81
C THR A 280 14.53 -6.65 -13.58
N ARG A 281 15.32 -7.50 -14.25
CA ARG A 281 15.30 -8.95 -14.00
C ARG A 281 15.58 -9.29 -12.53
N ASP A 282 16.47 -8.55 -11.89
CA ASP A 282 16.82 -8.72 -10.47
C ASP A 282 15.65 -8.36 -9.54
N ASP A 283 14.90 -7.29 -9.85
CA ASP A 283 13.69 -6.93 -9.10
C ASP A 283 12.63 -8.04 -9.20
N VAL A 284 12.42 -8.59 -10.39
CA VAL A 284 11.46 -9.68 -10.60
C VAL A 284 11.88 -10.93 -9.83
N VAL A 285 13.15 -11.35 -9.91
CA VAL A 285 13.67 -12.50 -9.17
C VAL A 285 13.53 -12.29 -7.65
N THR A 286 13.79 -11.08 -7.16
CA THR A 286 13.67 -10.73 -5.74
C THR A 286 12.21 -10.82 -5.26
N ILE A 287 11.27 -10.25 -6.01
CA ILE A 287 9.84 -10.29 -5.70
C ILE A 287 9.29 -11.70 -5.83
N MET A 288 9.64 -12.43 -6.88
CA MET A 288 9.23 -13.82 -7.07
C MET A 288 9.76 -14.72 -5.94
N SER A 289 11.01 -14.54 -5.53
CA SER A 289 11.57 -15.25 -4.36
C SER A 289 10.77 -14.96 -3.09
N ALA A 290 10.44 -13.70 -2.84
CA ALA A 290 9.63 -13.31 -1.67
C ALA A 290 8.19 -13.83 -1.74
N ALA A 291 7.55 -13.81 -2.92
CA ALA A 291 6.22 -14.36 -3.12
C ALA A 291 6.20 -15.88 -2.94
N SER A 292 7.25 -16.58 -3.39
CA SER A 292 7.34 -18.03 -3.30
C SER A 292 7.44 -18.52 -1.86
N LEU A 293 8.07 -17.75 -0.96
CA LEU A 293 8.07 -18.04 0.48
C LEU A 293 6.66 -18.17 1.07
N THR A 294 5.65 -17.55 0.45
CA THR A 294 4.27 -17.66 0.95
C THR A 294 3.67 -19.06 0.72
N LEU A 295 4.23 -19.86 -0.20
CA LEU A 295 3.85 -21.27 -0.41
C LEU A 295 4.18 -22.14 0.82
N LEU A 296 5.23 -21.79 1.56
CA LEU A 296 5.63 -22.49 2.78
C LEU A 296 4.57 -22.40 3.90
N ARG A 297 3.61 -21.48 3.78
CA ARG A 297 2.52 -21.35 4.75
C ARG A 297 1.41 -22.37 4.58
N ARG A 298 1.41 -23.10 3.45
CA ARG A 298 0.38 -24.10 3.12
C ARG A 298 -1.05 -23.53 3.14
N ASP A 299 -1.19 -22.24 2.83
CA ASP A 299 -2.49 -21.56 2.71
C ASP A 299 -3.01 -21.67 1.28
N LEU A 300 -4.14 -22.37 1.07
CA LEU A 300 -4.69 -22.57 -0.26
C LEU A 300 -5.03 -21.26 -1.00
N SER A 301 -5.41 -20.22 -0.27
CA SER A 301 -5.78 -18.94 -0.85
C SER A 301 -4.55 -18.17 -1.35
N LEU A 302 -3.42 -18.27 -0.66
CA LEU A 302 -2.12 -17.77 -1.15
C LEU A 302 -1.64 -18.59 -2.34
N ASN A 303 -1.64 -19.92 -2.24
CA ASN A 303 -1.18 -20.83 -3.30
C ASN A 303 -1.93 -20.55 -4.61
N ARG A 304 -3.27 -20.48 -4.57
CA ARG A 304 -4.10 -20.16 -5.74
C ARG A 304 -3.71 -18.83 -6.41
N ARG A 305 -3.36 -17.80 -5.63
CA ARG A 305 -3.00 -16.48 -6.18
C ARG A 305 -1.59 -16.46 -6.77
N ILE A 306 -0.65 -17.16 -6.16
CA ILE A 306 0.70 -17.32 -6.72
C ILE A 306 0.59 -18.09 -8.03
N TYR A 307 -0.17 -19.19 -8.07
CA TYR A 307 -0.40 -19.93 -9.30
C TYR A 307 -1.06 -19.05 -10.36
N ALA A 308 -2.12 -18.32 -10.01
CA ALA A 308 -2.75 -17.36 -10.90
C ALA A 308 -1.74 -16.36 -11.50
N TRP A 309 -0.86 -15.80 -10.66
CA TRP A 309 0.16 -14.84 -11.06
C TRP A 309 1.26 -15.45 -11.95
N LEU A 310 1.76 -16.64 -11.58
CA LEU A 310 2.77 -17.37 -12.35
C LEU A 310 2.26 -17.76 -13.74
N LEU A 311 0.96 -18.06 -13.86
CA LEU A 311 0.32 -18.58 -15.07
C LEU A 311 -0.37 -17.51 -15.91
N GLY A 312 -0.56 -16.30 -15.37
CA GLY A 312 -1.37 -15.27 -16.01
C GLY A 312 -2.86 -15.64 -16.10
N THR A 313 -3.37 -16.40 -15.13
CA THR A 313 -4.79 -16.79 -15.04
C THR A 313 -5.50 -16.01 -13.94
N ASP A 314 -6.82 -15.87 -14.00
CA ASP A 314 -7.62 -15.29 -12.92
C ASP A 314 -7.67 -16.27 -11.73
N PHE A 315 -7.77 -15.77 -10.50
CA PHE A 315 -7.88 -16.57 -9.28
C PHE A 315 -9.16 -17.44 -9.23
N LYS A 316 -10.13 -17.18 -10.11
CA LYS A 316 -11.32 -17.99 -10.38
C LYS A 316 -11.17 -18.98 -11.55
N GLY A 317 -10.00 -19.07 -12.17
CA GLY A 317 -9.71 -19.97 -13.30
C GLY A 317 -10.17 -19.45 -14.67
N GLY A 318 -10.63 -18.21 -14.78
CA GLY A 318 -10.85 -17.54 -16.07
C GLY A 318 -9.52 -17.04 -16.64
N MET A 319 -9.34 -16.99 -17.96
CA MET A 319 -8.24 -16.19 -18.52
C MET A 319 -8.51 -14.72 -18.19
N VAL A 320 -7.58 -14.04 -17.51
CA VAL A 320 -7.58 -12.56 -17.49
C VAL A 320 -7.51 -12.15 -18.95
N ALA A 321 -8.45 -11.30 -19.40
CA ALA A 321 -8.67 -10.96 -20.80
C ALA A 321 -7.34 -10.68 -21.52
N ALA A 322 -6.80 -11.72 -22.15
CA ALA A 322 -5.79 -11.58 -23.17
C ALA A 322 -6.55 -11.00 -24.35
N ASP A 323 -6.16 -9.79 -24.76
CA ASP A 323 -6.47 -9.32 -26.09
C ASP A 323 -6.11 -10.47 -27.07
N PRO A 324 -7.04 -10.97 -27.90
CA PRO A 324 -6.78 -12.10 -28.80
C PRO A 324 -5.70 -11.83 -29.85
N SER A 325 -5.09 -10.64 -29.83
CA SER A 325 -3.90 -10.24 -30.58
C SER A 325 -2.57 -10.69 -29.95
N ILE A 326 -2.55 -11.10 -28.67
CA ILE A 326 -1.31 -11.47 -27.98
C ILE A 326 -0.96 -12.92 -28.32
N SER A 327 -0.22 -13.09 -29.42
CA SER A 327 0.57 -14.29 -29.64
C SER A 327 1.34 -14.61 -28.36
N THR A 328 1.16 -15.81 -27.82
CA THR A 328 2.09 -16.44 -26.88
C THR A 328 3.46 -16.49 -27.54
N SER A 329 4.24 -15.40 -27.46
CA SER A 329 5.62 -15.43 -27.92
C SER A 329 6.35 -16.44 -27.04
N LEU A 330 7.01 -17.40 -27.68
CA LEU A 330 7.79 -18.43 -27.01
C LEU A 330 8.79 -17.82 -26.03
N GLU A 331 9.28 -16.61 -26.31
CA GLU A 331 10.11 -15.79 -25.42
C GLU A 331 9.45 -15.46 -24.08
N ARG A 332 8.16 -15.09 -24.05
CA ARG A 332 7.43 -14.81 -22.79
C ARG A 332 7.29 -16.07 -21.93
N VAL A 333 7.13 -17.24 -22.57
CA VAL A 333 7.10 -18.56 -21.89
C VAL A 333 8.49 -18.97 -21.40
N GLN A 334 9.54 -18.69 -22.19
CA GLN A 334 10.93 -18.97 -21.85
C GLN A 334 11.36 -18.15 -20.62
N VAL A 335 11.06 -16.85 -20.62
CA VAL A 335 11.37 -15.93 -19.52
C VAL A 335 10.63 -16.33 -18.25
N ALA A 336 9.33 -16.65 -18.33
CA ALA A 336 8.59 -17.18 -17.20
C ALA A 336 9.22 -18.48 -16.67
N GLY A 337 9.61 -19.40 -17.55
CA GLY A 337 10.29 -20.64 -17.19
C GLY A 337 11.64 -20.44 -16.49
N GLU A 338 12.50 -19.56 -17.02
CA GLU A 338 13.79 -19.21 -16.41
C GLU A 338 13.63 -18.56 -15.04
N LEU A 339 12.65 -17.66 -14.89
CA LEU A 339 12.33 -17.02 -13.62
C LEU A 339 11.79 -18.04 -12.60
N MET A 340 10.97 -18.99 -13.05
CA MET A 340 10.43 -20.06 -12.21
C MET A 340 11.51 -21.05 -11.75
N LEU A 341 12.51 -21.35 -12.59
CA LEU A 341 13.70 -22.11 -12.19
C LEU A 341 14.47 -21.39 -11.07
N GLU A 342 14.65 -20.08 -11.18
CA GLU A 342 15.35 -19.31 -10.16
C GLU A 342 14.57 -19.28 -8.83
N VAL A 343 13.25 -19.26 -8.90
CA VAL A 343 12.37 -19.45 -7.72
C VAL A 343 12.57 -20.80 -7.07
N VAL A 344 12.57 -21.89 -7.83
CA VAL A 344 12.78 -23.25 -7.33
C VAL A 344 14.14 -23.34 -6.61
N ARG A 345 15.19 -22.76 -7.20
CA ARG A 345 16.52 -22.69 -6.57
C ARG A 345 16.51 -21.86 -5.29
N SER A 346 15.80 -20.73 -5.29
CA SER A 346 15.67 -19.82 -4.14
C SER A 346 14.92 -20.49 -2.97
N LEU A 347 13.79 -21.14 -3.25
CA LEU A 347 13.03 -21.94 -2.29
C LEU A 347 13.88 -23.05 -1.69
N HIS A 348 14.56 -23.83 -2.52
CA HIS A 348 15.45 -24.90 -2.07
C HIS A 348 16.55 -24.38 -1.12
N ARG A 349 17.20 -23.25 -1.44
CA ARG A 349 18.17 -22.60 -0.55
C ARG A 349 17.54 -22.19 0.79
N GLN A 350 16.32 -21.68 0.79
CA GLN A 350 15.64 -21.22 2.00
C GLN A 350 15.16 -22.37 2.89
N CYS A 351 14.62 -23.45 2.31
CA CYS A 351 14.21 -24.65 3.05
C CYS A 351 15.41 -25.30 3.75
N ARG A 352 16.58 -25.29 3.09
CA ARG A 352 17.85 -25.74 3.68
C ARG A 352 18.29 -24.87 4.86
N MET A 353 18.04 -23.57 4.83
CA MET A 353 18.38 -22.64 5.91
C MET A 353 17.43 -22.70 7.11
N GLN A 354 16.16 -23.09 6.91
CA GLN A 354 15.15 -23.20 7.97
C GLN A 354 15.21 -24.52 8.77
N GLY A 355 16.15 -25.41 8.48
CA GLY A 355 16.40 -26.61 9.30
C GLY A 355 15.34 -27.71 9.19
N GLN A 356 14.45 -27.66 8.18
CA GLN A 356 13.48 -28.73 7.88
C GLN A 356 14.12 -29.96 7.17
N SER A 357 15.45 -30.06 7.10
CA SER A 357 16.12 -31.22 6.52
C SER A 357 16.23 -32.37 7.53
N SER A 358 15.14 -33.11 7.75
CA SER A 358 15.21 -34.42 8.40
C SER A 358 15.06 -35.58 7.41
N SER A 359 15.70 -35.52 6.22
CA SER A 359 16.36 -36.67 5.56
C SER A 359 17.17 -36.22 4.32
N ILE A 360 18.51 -36.32 4.37
CA ILE A 360 19.43 -35.58 3.48
C ILE A 360 19.59 -36.19 2.06
N THR A 361 18.98 -37.33 1.73
CA THR A 361 19.27 -38.03 0.45
C THR A 361 18.10 -38.14 -0.53
N GLY A 362 16.85 -38.28 -0.08
CA GLY A 362 15.69 -38.41 -0.97
C GLY A 362 15.18 -37.08 -1.51
N GLU A 363 15.08 -36.06 -0.63
CA GLU A 363 14.58 -34.73 -0.99
C GLU A 363 15.55 -33.99 -1.91
N GLN A 364 16.86 -34.07 -1.64
CA GLN A 364 17.92 -33.49 -2.47
C GLN A 364 17.88 -34.04 -3.91
N TYR A 365 17.71 -35.36 -4.05
CA TYR A 365 17.59 -36.01 -5.35
C TYR A 365 16.33 -35.57 -6.10
N LEU A 366 15.20 -35.41 -5.40
CA LEU A 366 13.97 -34.91 -6.00
C LEU A 366 14.19 -33.47 -6.54
N TRP A 367 14.75 -32.57 -5.73
CA TRP A 367 15.07 -31.19 -6.15
C TRP A 367 16.00 -31.13 -7.36
N ASP A 368 17.06 -31.93 -7.38
CA ASP A 368 18.03 -31.98 -8.47
C ASP A 368 17.40 -32.57 -9.76
N TYR A 369 16.67 -33.69 -9.63
CA TYR A 369 15.94 -34.33 -10.73
C TYR A 369 14.93 -33.37 -11.37
N ILE A 370 14.16 -32.66 -10.54
CA ILE A 370 13.14 -31.71 -10.98
C ILE A 370 13.77 -30.50 -11.66
N SER A 371 14.82 -29.92 -11.06
CA SER A 371 15.51 -28.76 -11.63
C SER A 371 16.06 -29.11 -13.01
N GLN A 372 16.68 -30.29 -13.13
CA GLN A 372 17.18 -30.82 -14.40
C GLN A 372 16.04 -31.08 -15.41
N HIS A 373 14.89 -31.59 -14.96
CA HIS A 373 13.75 -31.83 -15.85
C HIS A 373 13.12 -30.52 -16.35
N PHE A 374 13.04 -29.49 -15.51
CA PHE A 374 12.65 -28.14 -15.91
C PHE A 374 13.61 -27.55 -16.94
N GLU A 375 14.91 -27.61 -16.67
CA GLU A 375 15.96 -27.14 -17.60
C GLU A 375 15.89 -27.86 -18.95
N THR A 376 15.58 -29.16 -18.93
CA THR A 376 15.42 -29.98 -20.13
C THR A 376 14.18 -29.55 -20.93
N CYS A 377 13.02 -29.38 -20.28
CA CYS A 377 11.77 -28.93 -20.90
C CYS A 377 11.87 -27.52 -21.51
N LEU A 378 12.63 -26.63 -20.87
CA LEU A 378 12.88 -25.27 -21.38
C LEU A 378 13.89 -25.27 -22.54
N SER A 379 14.89 -26.16 -22.50
CA SER A 379 15.86 -26.32 -23.60
C SER A 379 15.26 -26.97 -24.84
N THR A 380 14.30 -27.90 -24.69
CA THR A 380 13.64 -28.55 -25.84
C THR A 380 12.81 -27.55 -26.68
N LYS A 381 12.25 -26.51 -26.04
CA LYS A 381 11.56 -25.42 -26.73
C LYS A 381 12.52 -24.50 -27.49
N ALA A 382 13.72 -24.25 -26.97
CA ALA A 382 14.74 -23.44 -27.63
C ALA A 382 15.31 -24.13 -28.89
N CYS A 383 15.51 -25.46 -28.86
CA CYS A 383 16.00 -26.22 -30.02
C CYS A 383 14.99 -26.37 -31.16
N ALA A 384 13.68 -26.26 -30.91
CA ALA A 384 12.65 -26.43 -31.93
C ALA A 384 12.51 -25.23 -32.91
N VAL A 385 13.31 -24.16 -32.74
CA VAL A 385 13.16 -22.87 -33.46
C VAL A 385 14.33 -22.54 -34.39
N LEU A 386 15.38 -23.36 -34.47
CA LEU A 386 16.37 -23.18 -35.55
C LEU A 386 15.73 -23.63 -36.87
N PRO A 387 15.51 -22.72 -37.86
CA PRO A 387 15.20 -23.17 -39.20
C PRO A 387 16.48 -23.75 -39.79
N ASP A 388 16.39 -24.94 -40.38
CA ASP A 388 17.39 -25.48 -41.29
C ASP A 388 17.70 -24.43 -42.37
N SER A 389 18.79 -23.68 -42.18
CA SER A 389 19.42 -22.91 -43.24
C SER A 389 20.18 -23.89 -44.12
N GLY A 390 19.57 -24.26 -45.25
CA GLY A 390 20.19 -25.11 -46.26
C GLY A 390 21.51 -24.56 -46.80
N GLY A 391 22.40 -25.48 -47.14
CA GLY A 391 23.65 -25.24 -47.86
C GLY A 391 24.23 -26.56 -48.35
N ASP A 392 23.99 -26.85 -49.63
CA ASP A 392 24.45 -27.99 -50.43
C ASP A 392 25.94 -28.35 -50.29
N SER A 393 26.27 -29.65 -50.27
CA SER A 393 27.12 -30.31 -51.29
C SER A 393 27.53 -31.74 -50.90
N GLY A 394 27.30 -32.71 -51.81
CA GLY A 394 28.11 -33.93 -51.93
C GLY A 394 27.43 -35.28 -51.67
N VAL A 395 26.96 -35.92 -52.75
CA VAL A 395 26.59 -37.36 -52.88
C VAL A 395 27.91 -38.18 -53.01
N PRO A 396 28.10 -39.43 -52.50
CA PRO A 396 27.36 -40.61 -53.01
C PRO A 396 27.04 -41.85 -52.13
N SER A 397 25.81 -42.36 -52.36
CA SER A 397 25.32 -43.77 -52.51
C SER A 397 25.49 -44.91 -51.47
N ILE A 398 24.33 -45.37 -50.92
CA ILE A 398 23.75 -46.76 -50.78
C ILE A 398 24.41 -47.76 -49.78
N PRO A 399 23.70 -48.73 -49.07
CA PRO A 399 22.28 -49.18 -49.19
C PRO A 399 21.43 -49.25 -47.89
N GLU A 400 20.14 -49.52 -48.15
CA GLU A 400 19.04 -49.92 -47.28
C GLU A 400 19.34 -51.07 -46.29
N HIS A 401 18.74 -50.96 -45.09
CA HIS A 401 18.30 -51.98 -44.10
C HIS A 401 18.30 -51.22 -42.75
N THR A 402 17.23 -51.03 -41.98
CA THR A 402 16.27 -52.02 -41.48
C THR A 402 15.12 -51.26 -40.80
N ASN A 403 13.89 -51.72 -40.99
CA ASN A 403 12.70 -51.32 -40.25
C ASN A 403 12.88 -51.58 -38.73
N MET A 404 12.79 -50.54 -37.89
CA MET A 404 12.30 -50.69 -36.52
C MET A 404 11.39 -49.50 -36.16
N SER A 405 10.19 -49.88 -35.75
CA SER A 405 9.06 -49.07 -35.29
C SER A 405 9.44 -47.73 -34.61
N ALA A 406 9.17 -46.63 -35.29
CA ALA A 406 8.96 -45.35 -34.62
C ALA A 406 7.58 -45.39 -33.93
N MET A 407 7.56 -45.53 -32.61
CA MET A 407 6.41 -45.08 -31.82
C MET A 407 6.23 -43.58 -32.03
N PRO A 408 5.00 -43.05 -32.05
CA PRO A 408 4.78 -41.62 -32.20
C PRO A 408 5.37 -40.90 -30.98
N THR A 409 6.42 -40.12 -31.21
CA THR A 409 6.90 -39.10 -30.27
C THR A 409 5.75 -38.11 -30.03
N PRO A 410 5.32 -37.86 -28.78
CA PRO A 410 4.28 -36.89 -28.53
C PRO A 410 4.82 -35.47 -28.77
N ALA A 411 4.04 -34.68 -29.51
CA ALA A 411 4.23 -33.25 -29.74
C ALA A 411 4.05 -32.44 -28.43
N PRO A 412 4.41 -31.14 -28.39
CA PRO A 412 5.14 -30.50 -27.28
C PRO A 412 4.29 -30.19 -26.04
N SER A 413 4.97 -30.23 -24.90
CA SER A 413 4.43 -29.94 -23.56
C SER A 413 3.90 -28.50 -23.44
N SER A 414 2.58 -28.40 -23.33
CA SER A 414 1.84 -27.14 -23.22
C SER A 414 2.21 -26.34 -21.96
N ILE A 415 1.95 -25.02 -21.92
CA ILE A 415 2.06 -24.20 -20.70
C ILE A 415 1.30 -24.83 -19.52
N SER A 416 0.22 -25.57 -19.82
CA SER A 416 -0.54 -26.32 -18.81
C SER A 416 0.25 -27.46 -18.18
N GLU A 417 1.20 -28.09 -18.87
CA GLU A 417 2.04 -29.15 -18.30
C GLU A 417 3.13 -28.59 -17.40
N LEU A 418 3.78 -27.48 -17.79
CA LEU A 418 4.71 -26.76 -16.92
C LEU A 418 3.99 -26.24 -15.67
N SER A 419 2.78 -25.70 -15.85
CA SER A 419 1.88 -25.29 -14.77
C SER A 419 1.51 -26.45 -13.84
N THR A 420 1.18 -27.61 -14.40
CA THR A 420 0.81 -28.80 -13.64
C THR A 420 2.01 -29.36 -12.91
N LEU A 421 3.21 -29.29 -13.51
CA LEU A 421 4.44 -29.67 -12.86
C LEU A 421 4.74 -28.74 -11.69
N ILE A 422 4.59 -27.41 -11.82
CA ILE A 422 4.74 -26.45 -10.70
C ILE A 422 3.73 -26.69 -9.59
N GLY A 423 2.45 -26.88 -9.94
CA GLY A 423 1.42 -27.23 -8.97
C GLY A 423 1.75 -28.53 -8.25
N PHE A 424 2.16 -29.56 -8.99
CA PHE A 424 2.62 -30.83 -8.45
C PHE A 424 3.85 -30.66 -7.57
N LEU A 425 4.85 -29.86 -7.96
CA LEU A 425 6.04 -29.58 -7.14
C LEU A 425 5.65 -29.00 -5.79
N LEU A 426 4.80 -27.99 -5.80
CA LEU A 426 4.43 -27.27 -4.59
C LEU A 426 3.41 -28.02 -3.73
N ASP A 427 2.67 -28.97 -4.31
CA ASP A 427 1.80 -29.91 -3.59
C ASP A 427 2.55 -31.16 -3.09
N VAL A 428 3.64 -31.58 -3.77
CA VAL A 428 4.39 -32.82 -3.48
C VAL A 428 5.58 -32.60 -2.58
N PHE A 429 6.21 -31.42 -2.58
CA PHE A 429 7.24 -31.12 -1.58
C PHE A 429 6.57 -31.06 -0.19
N PRO A 430 6.85 -32.03 0.70
CA PRO A 430 6.46 -31.88 2.08
C PRO A 430 7.47 -30.92 2.71
N LEU A 431 7.12 -29.62 2.75
CA LEU A 431 7.87 -28.61 3.51
C LEU A 431 7.29 -28.45 4.89
#